data_AF-A0A7K4G106-F1
#
_entry.id   AF-A0A7K4G106-F1
#
_cell.length_a   1.000
_cell.length_b   1.000
_cell.length_c   1.000
_cell.angle_alpha   90.00
_cell.angle_beta   90.00
_cell.angle_gamma   90.00
#
_symmetry.space_group_name_H-M   'P 1'
#
loop_
_entity.id
_entity.type
_entity.pdbx_description
1 polymer ?
#
loop_
_entity_poly.entity_id
_entity_poly.type
_entity_poly.pdbx_seq_one_letter_code
_entity_poly.pdbx_strand_id
1 'polypeptide(L)'
;MKSESKFDPKLIEEMIKFGKNIIDAPKLVSAPDEINLEVTPHDVVQEIDKTRLLHYRSLTEKQYKTPLLISYALINRYHILDI
;
A
#
# COMPACT_ATOMS: atom_id res chain seq x y z
N MET A 1 17.09 42.67 38.00
CA MET A 1 16.04 43.21 37.11
C MET A 1 15.23 42.03 36.62
N LYS A 2 14.03 41.81 37.18
CA LYS A 2 13.17 40.66 36.83
C LYS A 2 12.61 40.92 35.43
N SER A 3 13.05 40.15 34.44
CA SER A 3 12.47 40.21 33.09
C SER A 3 11.12 39.48 33.14
N GLU A 4 10.04 40.25 33.17
CA GLU A 4 8.70 39.71 32.93
C GLU A 4 8.62 39.29 31.46
N SER A 5 8.82 38.00 31.19
CA SER A 5 8.56 37.40 29.90
C SER A 5 7.06 37.45 29.61
N LYS A 6 6.60 38.53 28.99
CA LYS A 6 5.25 38.60 28.42
C LYS A 6 5.20 37.66 27.22
N PHE A 7 4.80 36.43 27.46
CA PHE A 7 4.50 35.49 26.39
C PHE A 7 3.27 35.99 25.62
N ASP A 8 3.42 36.16 24.31
CA ASP A 8 2.34 36.60 23.43
C ASP A 8 1.22 35.53 23.44
N PRO A 9 -0.03 35.88 23.80
CA PRO A 9 -1.14 34.94 23.81
C PRO A 9 -1.34 34.24 22.45
N LYS A 10 -0.98 34.90 21.34
CA LYS A 10 -1.06 34.32 19.99
C LYS A 10 -0.06 33.18 19.79
N LEU A 11 1.14 33.29 20.37
CA LEU A 11 2.15 32.23 20.33
C LEU A 11 1.70 30.99 21.11
N ILE A 12 1.06 31.20 22.26
CA ILE A 12 0.49 30.12 23.08
C ILE A 12 -0.63 29.41 22.30
N GLU A 13 -1.50 30.17 21.63
CA GLU A 13 -2.58 29.64 20.79
C GLU A 13 -2.03 28.81 19.62
N GLU A 14 -1.00 29.30 18.93
CA GLU A 14 -0.33 28.57 17.85
C GLU A 14 0.32 27.28 18.33
N MET A 15 0.97 27.29 19.51
CA MET A 15 1.55 26.09 20.12
C MET A 15 0.48 25.04 20.46
N ILE A 16 -0.66 25.47 21.02
CA ILE A 16 -1.79 24.58 21.32
C ILE A 16 -2.37 23.99 20.02
N LYS A 17 -2.53 24.81 18.99
CA LYS A 17 -3.06 24.39 17.68
C LYS A 17 -2.11 23.40 17.00
N PHE A 18 -0.81 23.65 17.07
CA PHE A 18 0.21 22.74 16.55
C PHE A 18 0.18 21.39 17.27
N GLY A 19 0.10 21.38 18.60
CA GLY A 19 -0.03 20.15 19.38
C GLY A 19 -1.27 19.33 19.01
N LYS A 20 -2.43 20.00 18.85
CA LYS A 20 -3.66 19.35 18.37
C LYS A 20 -3.50 18.75 16.98
N ASN A 21 -2.92 19.51 16.04
CA ASN A 21 -2.70 19.04 14.67
C ASN A 21 -1.75 17.82 14.61
N ILE A 22 -0.72 17.76 15.47
CA ILE A 22 0.16 16.58 15.56
C ILE A 22 -0.60 15.36 16.08
N ILE A 23 -1.45 15.53 17.10
CA ILE A 23 -2.25 14.44 17.68
C ILE A 23 -3.27 13.90 16.68
N ASP A 24 -3.83 14.78 15.84
CA ASP A 24 -4.86 14.41 14.87
C ASP A 24 -4.28 13.98 13.50
N ALA A 25 -3.02 14.31 13.18
CA ALA A 25 -2.38 13.90 11.92
C ALA A 25 -2.43 12.38 11.64
N PRO A 26 -2.16 11.49 12.61
CA PRO A 26 -2.28 10.04 12.40
C PRO A 26 -3.71 9.56 12.12
N LYS A 27 -4.73 10.31 12.55
CA LYS A 27 -6.15 9.96 12.30
C LYS A 27 -6.61 10.42 10.91
N LEU A 28 -5.97 11.45 10.36
CA LEU A 28 -6.25 12.00 9.04
C LEU A 28 -5.56 11.20 7.93
N VAL A 29 -4.44 10.55 8.25
CA VAL A 29 -3.81 9.57 7.38
C VAL A 29 -4.34 8.21 7.79
N SER A 30 -5.58 7.90 7.40
CA SER A 30 -5.97 6.50 7.22
C SER A 30 -4.95 5.93 6.24
N ALA A 31 -3.96 5.18 6.75
CA ALA A 31 -3.17 4.31 5.90
C ALA A 31 -4.22 3.48 5.16
N PRO A 32 -4.32 3.55 3.82
CA PRO A 32 -5.21 2.65 3.12
C PRO A 32 -4.82 1.27 3.60
N ASP A 33 -5.79 0.54 4.16
CA ASP A 33 -5.61 -0.81 4.71
C ASP A 33 -4.60 -1.53 3.83
N GLU A 34 -3.55 -2.12 4.40
CA GLU A 34 -2.53 -2.86 3.63
C GLU A 34 -3.24 -3.75 2.61
N ILE A 35 -3.32 -3.27 1.35
CA ILE A 35 -4.01 -4.00 0.31
C ILE A 35 -3.06 -5.14 0.00
N ASN A 36 -3.42 -6.33 0.49
CA ASN A 36 -2.70 -7.54 0.17
C ASN A 36 -2.91 -7.83 -1.32
N LEU A 37 -2.00 -7.30 -2.14
CA LEU A 37 -1.90 -7.57 -3.57
C LEU A 37 -1.09 -8.86 -3.76
N GLU A 38 -1.33 -9.60 -4.84
CA GLU A 38 -0.58 -10.81 -5.20
C GLU A 38 -0.87 -12.01 -4.27
N VAL A 39 -2.12 -12.14 -3.83
CA VAL A 39 -2.56 -13.16 -2.85
C VAL A 39 -3.09 -14.43 -3.50
N THR A 40 -3.45 -14.40 -4.79
CA THR A 40 -4.03 -15.58 -5.44
C THR A 40 -2.99 -16.70 -5.44
N PRO A 41 -3.28 -17.88 -4.84
CA PRO A 41 -2.28 -18.91 -4.64
C PRO A 41 -1.64 -19.36 -5.96
N HIS A 42 -0.33 -19.22 -6.06
CA HIS A 42 0.42 -19.56 -7.26
C HIS A 42 1.81 -20.07 -6.90
N ASP A 43 2.41 -20.80 -7.82
CA ASP A 43 3.78 -21.26 -7.75
C ASP A 43 4.58 -20.61 -8.89
N VAL A 44 5.80 -20.13 -8.59
CA VAL A 44 6.71 -19.62 -9.64
C VAL A 44 7.40 -20.82 -10.29
N VAL A 45 7.03 -21.12 -11.53
CA VAL A 45 7.52 -22.32 -12.23
C VAL A 45 8.73 -22.04 -13.13
N GLN A 46 8.98 -20.77 -13.45
CA GLN A 46 10.12 -20.35 -14.24
C GLN A 46 10.48 -18.90 -13.95
N GLU A 47 11.78 -18.60 -13.93
CA GLU A 47 12.30 -17.23 -13.90
C GLU A 47 13.32 -17.05 -15.02
N ILE A 48 13.16 -15.98 -15.82
CA ILE A 48 14.11 -15.59 -16.88
C ILE A 48 14.34 -14.09 -16.75
N ASP A 49 15.60 -13.70 -16.52
CA ASP A 49 16.02 -12.30 -16.33
C ASP A 49 15.18 -11.57 -15.26
N LYS A 50 14.25 -10.71 -15.70
CA LYS A 50 13.34 -9.92 -14.85
C LYS A 50 11.89 -10.40 -14.93
N THR A 51 11.66 -11.54 -15.56
CA THR A 51 10.32 -12.11 -15.78
C THR A 51 10.15 -13.39 -14.96
N ARG A 52 8.93 -13.58 -14.46
CA ARG A 52 8.52 -14.78 -13.71
C ARG A 52 7.28 -15.36 -14.37
N LEU A 53 7.23 -16.67 -14.51
CA LEU A 53 6.05 -17.40 -14.95
C LEU A 53 5.32 -17.92 -13.72
N LEU A 54 4.14 -17.36 -13.46
CA LEU A 54 3.28 -17.74 -12.35
C LEU A 54 2.30 -18.81 -12.81
N HIS A 55 2.30 -19.96 -12.14
CA HIS A 55 1.30 -21.00 -12.32
C HIS A 55 0.31 -20.96 -11.16
N TYR A 56 -0.90 -20.45 -11.44
CA TYR A 56 -1.95 -20.34 -10.44
C TYR A 56 -2.52 -21.70 -10.06
N ARG A 57 -2.81 -21.88 -8.77
CA ARG A 57 -3.45 -23.08 -8.26
C ARG A 57 -4.93 -23.08 -8.64
N SER A 58 -5.39 -24.23 -9.13
CA SER A 58 -6.78 -24.40 -9.53
C SER A 58 -7.72 -24.29 -8.34
N LEU A 59 -8.80 -23.53 -8.52
CA LEU A 59 -9.91 -23.48 -7.57
C LEU A 59 -11.01 -24.51 -7.89
N THR A 60 -10.92 -25.16 -9.05
CA THR A 60 -11.92 -26.13 -9.55
C THR A 60 -11.32 -27.52 -9.74
N GLU A 61 -12.15 -28.55 -9.62
CA GLU A 61 -11.74 -29.95 -9.89
C GLU A 61 -11.54 -30.23 -11.38
N LYS A 62 -12.34 -29.61 -12.24
CA LYS A 62 -12.27 -29.76 -13.69
C LYS A 62 -11.51 -28.59 -14.30
N GLN A 63 -10.58 -28.91 -15.19
CA GLN A 63 -9.76 -27.97 -15.94
C GLN A 63 -9.86 -28.27 -17.44
N TYR A 64 -9.72 -27.23 -18.26
CA TYR A 64 -9.59 -27.41 -19.70
C TYR A 64 -8.18 -27.88 -20.06
N LYS A 65 -8.08 -28.75 -21.08
CA LYS A 65 -6.79 -29.30 -21.54
C LYS A 65 -5.84 -28.23 -22.06
N THR A 66 -6.38 -27.18 -22.69
CA THR A 66 -5.58 -26.08 -23.24
C THR A 66 -5.38 -25.01 -22.16
N PRO A 67 -4.14 -24.67 -21.79
CA PRO A 67 -3.88 -23.65 -20.78
C PRO A 67 -4.15 -22.24 -21.33
N LEU A 68 -4.51 -21.32 -20.43
CA LEU A 68 -4.56 -19.89 -20.72
C LEU A 68 -3.24 -19.25 -20.30
N LEU A 69 -2.58 -18.57 -21.25
CA LEU A 69 -1.40 -17.77 -20.96
C LEU A 69 -1.78 -16.29 -20.94
N ILE A 70 -1.43 -15.62 -19.85
CA ILE A 70 -1.65 -14.18 -19.69
C ILE A 70 -0.29 -13.48 -19.70
N SER A 71 -0.02 -12.75 -20.78
CA SER A 71 1.19 -11.94 -20.90
C SER A 71 0.84 -10.50 -20.53
N TYR A 72 1.39 -10.03 -19.42
CA TYR A 72 1.15 -8.68 -18.94
C TYR A 72 2.03 -7.66 -19.67
N ALA A 73 1.53 -6.43 -19.85
CA ALA A 73 2.27 -5.35 -20.50
C ALA A 73 3.42 -4.86 -19.60
N LEU A 74 4.51 -4.36 -20.19
CA LEU A 74 5.65 -3.84 -19.40
C LEU A 74 5.35 -2.52 -18.66
N ILE A 75 4.20 -1.89 -18.96
CA ILE A 75 3.74 -0.65 -18.35
C ILE A 75 2.68 -0.99 -17.31
N ASN A 76 2.82 -0.44 -16.09
CA ASN A 76 2.08 -0.77 -14.86
C ASN A 76 2.52 -2.10 -14.21
N ARG A 77 1.90 -2.45 -13.07
CA ARG A 77 2.22 -3.67 -12.30
C ARG A 77 1.19 -4.76 -12.59
N TYR A 78 1.65 -6.00 -12.72
CA TYR A 78 0.81 -7.14 -13.10
C TYR A 78 -0.32 -7.46 -12.12
N HIS A 79 -0.24 -6.97 -10.88
CA HIS A 79 -1.27 -7.18 -9.85
C HIS A 79 -2.67 -6.64 -10.20
N ILE A 80 -2.81 -5.85 -11.26
CA ILE A 80 -4.13 -5.46 -11.79
C ILE A 80 -4.90 -6.70 -12.28
N LEU A 81 -4.16 -7.74 -12.65
CA LEU A 81 -4.66 -9.01 -13.14
C LEU A 81 -4.53 -10.12 -12.08
N ASP A 82 -4.22 -9.76 -10.83
CA ASP A 82 -4.38 -10.71 -9.73
C ASP A 82 -5.89 -10.82 -9.47
N ILE A 83 -6.51 -11.85 -10.06
CA ILE A 83 -7.94 -12.19 -9.98
C ILE A 83 -8.16 -13.16 -8.82
#